data_AF-A0AAI9DTK4-F1
#
_entry.id   AF-A0AAI9DTK4-F1
#
_cell.length_a   1.000
_cell.length_b   1.000
_cell.length_c   1.000
_cell.angle_alpha   90.00
_cell.angle_beta   90.00
_cell.angle_gamma   90.00
#
_symmetry.space_group_name_H-M   'P 1'
#
loop_
_entity.id
_entity.type
_entity.pdbx_description
1 polymer ?
#
loop_
_entity_poly.entity_id
_entity_poly.type
_entity_poly.pdbx_seq_one_letter_code
_entity_poly.pdbx_strand_id
1 'polypeptide(L)' 'GATTIIEGAAGTMIDGKSVALDGHRCTCGCALVSSLQEMDIAL' A
#
# COMPACT_ATOMS: atom_id res chain seq x y z
N GLY A 1 -10.02 -16.21 0.29
CA GLY A 1 -10.64 -15.31 1.28
C GLY A 1 -10.19 -13.88 0.99
N ALA A 2 -10.94 -12.88 1.45
CA ALA A 2 -10.51 -11.49 1.38
C ALA A 2 -9.42 -11.21 2.44
N THR A 3 -8.52 -10.28 2.14
CA THR A 3 -7.46 -9.81 3.07
C THR A 3 -7.45 -8.29 3.05
N THR A 4 -6.83 -7.68 4.06
CA THR A 4 -6.75 -6.23 4.23
C THR A 4 -5.30 -5.79 4.27
N ILE A 5 -4.99 -4.69 3.61
CA ILE A 5 -3.66 -4.07 3.63
C ILE A 5 -3.50 -3.32 4.96
N ILE A 6 -2.38 -3.54 5.65
CA ILE A 6 -2.12 -2.98 6.98
C ILE A 6 -0.97 -1.95 6.98
N GLU A 7 -0.27 -1.82 5.86
CA GLU A 7 0.80 -0.83 5.67
C GLU A 7 0.43 0.19 4.60
N GLY A 8 0.79 1.45 4.86
CA GLY A 8 0.55 2.58 3.96
C GLY A 8 1.76 3.51 3.93
N ALA A 9 1.88 4.25 2.84
CA ALA A 9 3.03 5.09 2.57
C ALA A 9 3.01 6.31 3.48
N ALA A 10 4.20 6.70 3.95
CA ALA A 10 4.35 7.91 4.73
C ALA A 10 4.29 9.13 3.81
N GLY A 11 3.43 10.09 4.11
CA GLY A 11 3.39 11.39 3.43
C GLY A 11 2.29 11.59 2.40
N THR A 12 1.56 10.55 2.02
CA THR A 12 0.39 10.71 1.12
C THR A 12 -0.85 10.04 1.68
N MET A 13 -1.95 10.80 1.68
CA MET A 13 -3.27 10.34 2.08
C MET A 13 -4.29 10.68 1.00
N ILE A 14 -5.11 9.70 0.64
CA ILE A 14 -6.28 9.89 -0.23
C ILE A 14 -7.50 9.54 0.64
N ASP A 15 -8.48 10.44 0.69
CA ASP A 15 -9.68 10.29 1.53
C ASP A 15 -9.37 9.98 3.02
N GLY A 16 -8.30 10.58 3.54
CA GLY A 16 -7.86 10.38 4.93
C GLY A 16 -7.24 9.02 5.22
N LYS A 17 -6.92 8.22 4.19
CA LYS A 17 -6.23 6.94 4.31
C LYS A 17 -4.88 7.00 3.62
N SER A 18 -3.86 6.45 4.27
CA SER A 18 -2.54 6.28 3.67
C SER A 18 -2.62 5.39 2.43
N VAL A 19 -1.96 5.80 1.34
CA VAL A 19 -1.95 5.00 0.10
C VAL A 19 -1.10 3.76 0.29
N ALA A 20 -1.58 2.62 -0.22
CA ALA A 20 -0.81 1.39 -0.23
C ALA A 20 0.01 1.26 -1.52
N LEU A 21 1.27 0.85 -1.38
CA LEU A 21 2.21 0.66 -2.48
C LEU A 21 2.58 -0.82 -2.64
N ASP A 22 3.24 -1.10 -3.76
CA ASP A 22 3.86 -2.40 -3.98
C ASP A 22 4.80 -2.78 -2.81
N GLY A 23 4.76 -4.04 -2.40
CA GLY A 23 5.57 -4.54 -1.29
C GLY A 23 4.96 -4.34 0.12
N HIS A 24 3.90 -3.54 0.27
CA HIS A 24 3.25 -3.33 1.57
C HIS A 24 2.57 -4.58 2.12
N ARG A 25 2.62 -4.79 3.44
CA ARG A 25 2.02 -5.96 4.09
C ARG A 25 0.52 -5.94 4.13
N CYS A 26 -0.03 -7.13 3.92
CA CYS A 26 -1.41 -7.49 4.20
C CYS A 26 -1.51 -8.26 5.53
N THR A 27 -2.70 -8.27 6.13
CA THR A 27 -2.98 -9.00 7.39
C THR A 27 -2.71 -10.50 7.29
N CYS A 28 -2.75 -11.07 6.09
CA CYS A 28 -2.44 -12.48 5.84
C CYS A 28 -0.95 -12.79 5.83
N GLY A 29 -0.08 -11.79 5.97
CA GLY A 29 1.38 -11.94 5.95
C GLY A 29 2.02 -11.83 4.56
N CYS A 30 1.22 -11.75 3.49
CA CYS A 30 1.69 -11.49 2.13
C CYS A 30 2.00 -10.00 1.90
N ALA A 31 2.71 -9.72 0.81
CA ALA A 31 2.90 -8.37 0.29
C ALA A 31 1.86 -8.04 -0.81
N LEU A 32 1.48 -6.78 -0.90
CA LEU A 32 0.66 -6.22 -1.97
C LEU A 32 1.48 -6.20 -3.26
N VAL A 33 0.88 -6.63 -4.36
CA VAL A 33 1.49 -6.54 -5.70
C VAL A 33 0.67 -5.57 -6.52
N SER A 34 1.33 -4.53 -7.05
CA SER A 34 0.70 -3.56 -7.93
C SER A 34 1.01 -3.86 -9.39
N SER A 35 0.05 -3.61 -10.29
CA SER A 35 0.29 -3.65 -11.74
C SER A 35 0.84 -2.31 -12.28
N LEU A 36 0.93 -1.31 -11.42
CA LEU A 36 1.52 -0.03 -11.72
C LEU A 36 3.05 -0.17 -11.78
N GLN A 37 3.70 0.64 -12.62
CA GLN A 37 5.16 0.77 -12.62
C GLN A 37 5.65 1.31 -11.27
N GLU A 38 6.96 1.21 -10.99
CA GLU A 38 7.55 1.63 -9.72
C GLU A 38 7.09 3.05 -9.34
N MET A 39 6.37 3.17 -8.21
CA MET A 39 5.76 4.43 -7.78
C MET A 39 6.44 4.90 -6.51
N ASP A 40 7.22 5.96 -6.65
CA ASP A 40 7.76 6.72 -5.53
C ASP A 40 6.82 7.89 -5.24
N ILE A 41 6.28 7.92 -4.01
CA ILE A 41 5.47 9.05 -3.57
C ILE A 41 6.41 10.03 -2.85
N ALA A 42 7.20 10.76 -3.64
CA ALA A 42 8.02 11.85 -3.12
C ALA A 42 7.12 12.93 -2.52
N LEU A 43 7.36 13.25 -1.24
CA LEU A 43 6.79 14.40 -0.54
C LEU A 43 7.55 15.68 -0.89
#